data_AF-A0A7W9TP09-F1
#
_entry.id   AF-A0A7W9TP09-F1
#
_cell.length_a   1.000
_cell.length_b   1.000
_cell.length_c   1.000
_cell.angle_alpha   90.00
_cell.angle_beta   90.00
_cell.angle_gamma   90.00
#
_symmetry.space_group_name_H-M   'P 1'
#
loop_
_entity.id
_entity.type
_entity.pdbx_description
1 polymer ?
#
loop_
_entity_poly.entity_id
_entity_poly.type
_entity_poly.pdbx_seq_one_letter_code
_entity_poly.pdbx_strand_id
1 'polypeptide(L)'
;MADHACRGGHRRGRQGGQALAETLVALAVLGSLWAAIAWLGRLQDAGLQLAHASRRAAFAHAHQGLAPEALDAGADGYLDAPGHRWRTRRGLDLLAAEARLALEPLDALAGRQAGDPVAGAADLRRELRLGDPTVWRAAARAETAGGEATTGALSDFDRLGLRLSRHTAILRGDGAAAGDADTQSILAGSPGAWADAAAASRSAGQSVLGRLRGVDAAWGRASPDWDWIDRWTSSVPRPHLQPWRQP
;
A
#
# COMPACT_ATOMS: atom_id res chain seq x y z
N MET A 1 -78.30 9.68 52.95
CA MET A 1 -77.10 8.81 53.00
C MET A 1 -76.06 9.42 52.07
N ALA A 2 -75.13 10.17 52.65
CA ALA A 2 -73.92 10.72 52.02
C ALA A 2 -72.88 9.59 51.82
N ASP A 3 -71.80 9.67 51.04
CA ASP A 3 -71.18 10.77 50.31
C ASP A 3 -70.26 10.17 49.21
N HIS A 4 -69.95 10.98 48.21
CA HIS A 4 -69.09 10.67 47.07
C HIS A 4 -67.59 10.75 47.42
N ALA A 5 -66.83 9.79 46.86
CA ALA A 5 -65.56 9.96 46.14
C ALA A 5 -64.22 10.35 46.84
N CYS A 6 -63.17 9.80 46.21
CA CYS A 6 -61.79 10.31 46.05
C CYS A 6 -60.73 10.03 47.13
N ARG A 7 -59.68 9.29 46.71
CA ARG A 7 -58.34 9.89 46.49
C ARG A 7 -57.40 8.94 45.73
N GLY A 8 -57.42 9.03 44.39
CA GLY A 8 -56.29 8.68 43.55
C GLY A 8 -55.29 9.84 43.56
N GLY A 9 -54.28 9.78 44.41
CA GLY A 9 -53.18 10.74 44.45
C GLY A 9 -52.08 10.34 43.48
N HIS A 10 -52.20 10.70 42.19
CA HIS A 10 -51.05 10.69 41.30
C HIS A 10 -50.05 11.75 41.78
N ARG A 11 -48.93 11.29 42.35
CA ARG A 11 -47.74 12.11 42.56
C ARG A 11 -47.22 12.54 41.18
N ARG A 12 -47.66 13.70 40.70
CA ARG A 12 -46.98 14.43 39.63
C ARG A 12 -45.62 14.88 40.18
N GLY A 13 -44.61 14.05 39.96
CA GLY A 13 -43.22 14.44 40.17
C GLY A 13 -42.92 15.70 39.37
N ARG A 14 -42.21 16.64 39.99
CA ARG A 14 -41.79 17.92 39.41
C ARG A 14 -40.93 17.69 38.16
N GLN A 15 -41.56 17.55 37.00
CA GLN A 15 -40.94 17.52 35.65
C GLN A 15 -40.64 18.94 35.10
N GLY A 16 -40.54 19.95 35.96
CA GLY A 16 -40.32 21.34 35.54
C GLY A 16 -38.83 21.68 35.45
N GLY A 17 -38.21 21.43 34.30
CA GLY A 17 -36.86 21.93 33.97
C GLY A 17 -35.78 20.86 33.72
N GLN A 18 -35.98 19.63 34.22
CA GLN A 18 -35.01 18.55 34.04
C GLN A 18 -34.93 18.07 32.57
N ALA A 19 -36.06 18.00 31.87
CA ALA A 19 -36.08 17.58 30.46
C ALA A 19 -35.26 18.51 29.55
N LEU A 20 -35.24 19.81 29.84
CA LEU A 20 -34.46 20.79 29.07
C LEU A 20 -32.96 20.63 29.35
N ALA A 21 -32.58 20.42 30.61
CA ALA A 21 -31.19 20.12 30.98
C ALA A 21 -30.71 18.79 30.37
N GLU A 22 -31.52 17.73 30.43
CA GLU A 22 -31.23 16.42 29.82
C GLU A 22 -31.09 16.53 28.30
N THR A 23 -31.97 17.29 27.64
CA THR A 23 -31.89 17.51 26.19
C THR A 23 -30.62 18.28 25.82
N LEU A 24 -30.23 19.29 26.60
CA LEU A 24 -28.98 20.03 26.37
C LEU A 24 -27.75 19.11 26.55
N VAL A 25 -27.75 18.25 27.56
CA VAL A 25 -26.68 17.26 27.76
C VAL A 25 -26.64 16.27 26.59
N ALA A 26 -27.79 15.74 26.17
CA ALA A 26 -27.85 14.83 25.03
C ALA A 26 -27.35 15.47 23.72
N LEU A 27 -27.72 16.73 23.46
CA LEU A 27 -27.23 17.49 22.31
C LEU A 27 -25.73 17.75 22.39
N ALA A 28 -25.20 18.08 23.57
CA ALA A 28 -23.76 18.28 23.77
C ALA A 28 -22.97 16.98 23.52
N VAL A 29 -23.48 15.84 23.97
CA VAL A 29 -22.89 14.52 23.71
C VAL A 29 -22.94 14.17 22.23
N LEU A 30 -24.06 14.43 21.54
CA LEU A 30 -24.17 14.16 20.12
C LEU A 30 -23.22 15.06 19.30
N GLY A 31 -23.13 16.33 19.66
CA GLY A 31 -22.21 17.28 19.04
C GLY A 31 -20.74 16.90 19.24
N SER A 32 -20.36 16.43 20.43
CA SER A 32 -19.00 15.98 20.71
C SER A 32 -18.67 14.70 19.93
N LEU A 33 -19.62 13.76 19.81
CA LEU A 33 -19.45 12.56 19.00
C LEU A 33 -19.21 12.91 17.53
N TRP A 34 -19.99 13.83 16.98
CA TRP A 34 -19.84 14.27 15.59
C TRP A 34 -18.47 14.94 15.35
N ALA A 35 -18.05 15.80 16.29
CA ALA A 35 -16.72 16.41 16.26
C ALA A 35 -15.60 15.35 16.32
N ALA A 36 -15.76 14.32 17.16
CA ALA A 36 -14.80 13.24 17.32
C ALA A 36 -14.68 12.39 16.04
N ILE A 37 -15.82 12.06 15.40
CA ILE A 37 -15.85 11.33 14.11
C ILE A 37 -15.13 12.14 13.03
N ALA A 38 -15.46 13.42 12.90
CA ALA A 38 -14.82 14.29 11.90
C ALA A 38 -13.31 14.44 12.14
N TRP A 39 -12.89 14.56 13.41
CA TRP A 39 -11.47 14.62 13.78
C TRP A 39 -10.73 13.31 13.46
N LEU A 40 -11.31 12.17 13.82
CA LEU A 40 -10.74 10.86 13.50
C LEU A 40 -10.64 10.63 11.99
N GLY A 41 -11.67 11.02 11.23
CA GLY A 41 -11.66 10.91 9.77
C GLY A 41 -10.50 11.69 9.14
N ARG A 42 -10.21 12.91 9.61
CA ARG A 42 -9.06 13.69 9.14
C ARG A 42 -7.72 13.04 9.48
N LEU A 43 -7.59 12.44 10.67
CA LEU A 43 -6.39 11.69 11.05
C LEU A 43 -6.19 10.43 10.21
N GLN A 44 -7.29 9.72 9.91
CA GLN A 44 -7.26 8.53 9.05
C GLN A 44 -6.85 8.90 7.63
N ASP A 45 -7.43 9.96 7.07
CA ASP A 45 -7.08 10.44 5.74
C ASP A 45 -5.61 10.89 5.66
N ALA A 46 -5.13 11.69 6.63
CA ALA A 46 -3.71 12.03 6.75
C ALA A 46 -2.83 10.76 6.80
N GLY A 47 -3.22 9.78 7.61
CA GLY A 47 -2.53 8.50 7.70
C GLY A 47 -2.55 7.68 6.41
N LEU A 48 -3.59 7.78 5.57
CA LEU A 48 -3.66 7.17 4.25
C LEU A 48 -2.72 7.88 3.27
N GLN A 49 -2.70 9.21 3.27
CA GLN A 49 -1.81 9.98 2.41
C GLN A 49 -0.34 9.74 2.73
N LEU A 50 0.02 9.67 4.02
CA LEU A 50 1.37 9.25 4.42
C LEU A 50 1.71 7.84 3.90
N ALA A 51 0.75 6.92 3.89
CA ALA A 51 0.96 5.56 3.36
C ALA A 51 1.06 5.53 1.82
N HIS A 52 0.42 6.46 1.11
CA HIS A 52 0.61 6.64 -0.32
C HIS A 52 1.97 7.24 -0.64
N ALA A 53 2.39 8.25 0.12
CA ALA A 53 3.71 8.86 -0.01
C ALA A 53 4.85 7.86 0.26
N SER A 54 4.74 7.04 1.31
CA SER A 54 5.75 6.00 1.59
C SER A 54 5.83 4.96 0.47
N ARG A 55 4.69 4.53 -0.09
CA ARG A 55 4.66 3.61 -1.23
C ARG A 55 5.28 4.24 -2.47
N ARG A 56 4.90 5.47 -2.80
CA ARG A 56 5.46 6.20 -3.95
C ARG A 56 6.98 6.32 -3.85
N ALA A 57 7.50 6.75 -2.70
CA ALA A 57 8.94 6.84 -2.46
C ALA A 57 9.64 5.47 -2.59
N ALA A 58 9.05 4.42 -2.02
CA ALA A 58 9.58 3.05 -2.15
C ALA A 58 9.65 2.59 -3.61
N PHE A 59 8.58 2.79 -4.39
CA PHE A 59 8.55 2.41 -5.80
C PHE A 59 9.44 3.29 -6.68
N ALA A 60 9.53 4.59 -6.41
CA ALA A 60 10.44 5.48 -7.12
C ALA A 60 11.90 5.06 -6.88
N HIS A 61 12.26 4.71 -5.66
CA HIS A 61 13.59 4.17 -5.37
C HIS A 61 13.84 2.83 -6.08
N ALA A 62 12.91 1.88 -5.94
CA ALA A 62 13.08 0.53 -6.46
C ALA A 62 13.10 0.46 -8.00
N HIS A 63 12.25 1.25 -8.67
CA HIS A 63 12.06 1.16 -10.13
C HIS A 63 12.73 2.29 -10.91
N GLN A 64 12.82 3.50 -10.35
CA GLN A 64 13.42 4.66 -11.04
C GLN A 64 14.85 4.95 -10.56
N GLY A 65 15.34 4.20 -9.57
CA GLY A 65 16.67 4.40 -9.00
C GLY A 65 16.82 5.71 -8.23
N LEU A 66 15.72 6.29 -7.76
CA LEU A 66 15.73 7.57 -7.06
C LEU A 66 16.58 7.50 -5.78
N ALA A 67 17.56 8.39 -5.66
CA ALA A 67 18.48 8.39 -4.53
C ALA A 67 17.78 8.83 -3.23
N PRO A 68 18.14 8.28 -2.05
CA PRO A 68 17.57 8.68 -0.77
C PRO A 68 17.61 10.20 -0.51
N GLU A 69 18.71 10.84 -0.91
CA GLU A 69 18.96 12.27 -0.69
C GLU A 69 18.01 13.17 -1.49
N ALA A 70 17.47 12.65 -2.60
CA ALA A 70 16.49 13.38 -3.40
C ALA A 70 15.13 13.48 -2.70
N LEU A 71 14.79 12.56 -1.78
CA LEU A 71 13.52 12.57 -1.04
C LEU A 71 13.50 13.63 0.07
N ASP A 72 14.63 13.85 0.73
CA ASP A 72 14.77 14.85 1.80
C ASP A 72 14.66 16.29 1.27
N ALA A 73 14.93 16.52 -0.01
CA ALA A 73 14.85 17.83 -0.64
C ALA A 73 13.40 18.29 -0.96
N GLY A 74 12.38 17.57 -0.46
CA GLY A 74 10.96 17.86 -0.75
C GLY A 74 10.55 17.54 -2.19
N ALA A 75 11.38 16.80 -2.93
CA ALA A 75 11.28 16.66 -4.40
C ALA A 75 9.99 15.98 -4.89
N ASP A 76 9.25 15.28 -4.02
CA ASP A 76 8.04 14.60 -4.45
C ASP A 76 6.80 15.51 -4.44
N GLY A 77 6.79 16.61 -3.65
CA GLY A 77 5.69 17.60 -3.55
C GLY A 77 4.29 17.04 -3.25
N TYR A 78 4.17 15.71 -3.11
CA TYR A 78 2.91 14.98 -3.07
C TYR A 78 2.11 15.38 -1.84
N LEU A 79 2.75 15.50 -0.67
CA LEU A 79 2.09 15.86 0.57
C LEU A 79 1.83 17.38 0.70
N ASP A 80 2.50 18.19 -0.12
CA ASP A 80 2.35 19.65 -0.09
C ASP A 80 1.28 20.15 -1.06
N ALA A 81 0.75 19.27 -1.91
CA ALA A 81 -0.28 19.63 -2.87
C ALA A 81 -1.55 20.14 -2.14
N PRO A 82 -2.31 21.08 -2.73
CA PRO A 82 -3.44 21.75 -2.06
C PRO A 82 -4.52 20.79 -1.53
N GLY A 83 -4.63 19.59 -2.10
CA GLY A 83 -5.56 18.54 -1.67
C GLY A 83 -5.17 17.82 -0.37
N HIS A 84 -3.97 18.04 0.16
CA HIS A 84 -3.44 17.36 1.35
C HIS A 84 -3.28 18.31 2.55
N ARG A 85 -4.19 19.28 2.66
CA ARG A 85 -4.25 20.22 3.79
C ARG A 85 -5.44 19.92 4.69
N TRP A 86 -5.15 19.27 5.81
CA TRP A 86 -6.14 19.04 6.86
C TRP A 86 -6.17 20.19 7.83
N ARG A 87 -7.36 20.60 8.24
CA ARG A 87 -7.54 21.64 9.26
C ARG A 87 -8.15 21.06 10.54
N THR A 88 -7.73 21.62 11.66
CA THR A 88 -8.36 21.44 12.97
C THR A 88 -9.76 22.06 12.98
N ARG A 89 -10.54 21.80 14.03
CA ARG A 89 -11.86 22.45 14.22
C ARG A 89 -11.77 23.98 14.31
N ARG A 90 -10.58 24.51 14.64
CA ARG A 90 -10.30 25.95 14.77
C ARG A 90 -9.80 26.58 13.46
N GLY A 91 -9.69 25.78 12.39
CA GLY A 91 -9.22 26.25 11.08
C GLY A 91 -7.69 26.33 10.94
N LEU A 92 -6.93 25.95 11.98
CA LEU A 92 -5.47 25.80 11.91
C LEU A 92 -5.09 24.53 11.18
N ASP A 93 -3.89 24.47 10.60
CA ASP A 93 -3.40 23.23 9.99
C ASP A 93 -3.29 22.12 11.03
N LEU A 94 -3.73 20.91 10.66
CA LEU A 94 -3.73 19.75 11.52
C LEU A 94 -2.32 19.20 11.74
N LEU A 95 -1.43 19.35 10.75
CA LEU A 95 -0.04 18.92 10.82
C LEU A 95 0.85 20.11 11.20
N ALA A 96 1.75 19.91 12.17
CA ALA A 96 2.60 20.95 12.74
C ALA A 96 3.78 21.35 11.84
N ALA A 97 4.24 20.41 11.02
CA ALA A 97 5.33 20.57 10.08
C ALA A 97 5.06 19.75 8.82
N GLU A 98 5.79 20.05 7.76
CA GLU A 98 5.80 19.24 6.54
C GLU A 98 6.16 17.79 6.89
N ALA A 99 5.45 16.86 6.24
CA ALA A 99 5.68 15.46 6.44
C ALA A 99 7.06 15.07 5.90
N ARG A 100 7.88 14.41 6.72
CA ARG A 100 9.22 13.99 6.35
C ARG A 100 9.16 12.61 5.70
N LEU A 101 9.81 12.49 4.54
CA LEU A 101 10.04 11.23 3.86
C LEU A 101 11.50 10.84 4.06
N ALA A 102 11.74 9.63 4.56
CA ALA A 102 13.08 9.08 4.71
C ALA A 102 13.15 7.72 4.03
N LEU A 103 14.30 7.42 3.42
CA LEU A 103 14.58 6.12 2.84
C LEU A 103 15.81 5.54 3.52
N GLU A 104 15.63 4.40 4.18
CA GLU A 104 16.66 3.79 5.01
C GLU A 104 16.84 2.31 4.60
N PRO A 105 18.06 1.82 4.42
CA PRO A 105 18.28 0.39 4.25
C PRO A 105 17.93 -0.33 5.54
N LEU A 106 17.22 -1.44 5.43
CA LEU A 106 17.03 -2.39 6.51
C LEU A 106 18.12 -3.44 6.39
N ASP A 107 18.84 -3.66 7.50
CA ASP A 107 19.81 -4.73 7.59
C ASP A 107 19.17 -6.03 7.10
N ALA A 108 19.74 -6.60 6.04
CA ALA A 108 19.33 -7.87 5.52
C ALA A 108 19.55 -8.92 6.61
N LEU A 109 18.47 -9.38 7.25
CA LEU A 109 18.54 -10.54 8.11
C LEU A 109 18.87 -11.73 7.22
N ALA A 110 20.14 -12.15 7.25
CA ALA A 110 20.59 -13.36 6.56
C ALA A 110 19.63 -14.52 6.91
N GLY A 111 19.13 -15.23 5.90
CA GLY A 111 18.17 -16.32 6.08
C GLY A 111 16.69 -15.89 6.10
N ARG A 112 16.36 -14.64 5.77
CA ARG A 112 14.96 -14.14 5.71
C ARG A 112 14.53 -13.59 4.36
N GLN A 113 15.30 -13.79 3.31
CA GLN A 113 14.88 -13.49 1.95
C GLN A 113 13.97 -14.59 1.41
N ALA A 114 13.23 -14.26 0.35
CA ALA A 114 12.36 -15.22 -0.31
C ALA A 114 13.17 -16.45 -0.76
N GLY A 115 12.76 -17.62 -0.27
CA GLY A 115 13.39 -18.90 -0.63
C GLY A 115 14.67 -19.24 0.13
N ASP A 116 15.14 -18.45 1.10
CA ASP A 116 16.38 -18.75 1.84
C ASP A 116 16.52 -20.18 2.43
N PRO A 117 15.46 -20.87 2.90
CA PRO A 117 15.61 -22.26 3.34
C PRO A 117 15.74 -23.28 2.19
N VAL A 118 15.59 -22.86 0.92
CA VAL A 118 15.60 -23.73 -0.26
C VAL A 118 16.98 -23.68 -0.93
N ALA A 119 17.58 -24.85 -1.15
CA ALA A 119 18.84 -24.96 -1.87
C ALA A 119 18.71 -24.36 -3.28
N GLY A 120 19.70 -23.57 -3.72
CA GLY A 120 19.70 -22.90 -5.01
C GLY A 120 18.86 -21.63 -5.10
N ALA A 121 18.13 -21.22 -4.04
CA ALA A 121 17.33 -19.99 -4.08
C ALA A 121 18.18 -18.72 -4.29
N ALA A 122 19.39 -18.69 -3.74
CA ALA A 122 20.32 -17.58 -3.97
C ALA A 122 20.75 -17.49 -5.45
N ASP A 123 20.93 -18.63 -6.12
CA ASP A 123 21.27 -18.68 -7.54
C ASP A 123 20.09 -18.25 -8.40
N LEU A 124 18.89 -18.75 -8.10
CA LEU A 124 17.65 -18.32 -8.76
C LEU A 124 17.41 -16.81 -8.62
N ARG A 125 17.64 -16.22 -7.44
CA ARG A 125 17.51 -14.78 -7.23
C ARG A 125 18.49 -13.98 -8.10
N ARG A 126 19.71 -14.50 -8.27
CA ARG A 126 20.74 -13.89 -9.12
C ARG A 126 20.37 -13.98 -10.60
N GLU A 127 19.95 -15.17 -11.05
CA GLU A 127 19.57 -15.44 -12.43
C GLU A 127 18.35 -14.62 -12.87
N LEU A 128 17.35 -14.53 -11.99
CA LEU A 128 16.13 -13.73 -12.22
C LEU A 128 16.32 -12.24 -11.92
N ARG A 129 17.56 -11.81 -11.63
CA ARG A 129 17.91 -10.42 -11.30
C ARG A 129 17.10 -9.82 -10.15
N LEU A 130 16.57 -10.62 -9.23
CA LEU A 130 15.67 -10.19 -8.14
C LEU A 130 16.31 -9.24 -7.09
N GLY A 131 17.53 -8.77 -7.34
CA GLY A 131 18.08 -7.58 -6.71
C GLY A 131 19.11 -7.79 -5.62
N ASP A 132 19.48 -6.65 -5.04
CA ASP A 132 20.26 -6.56 -3.81
C ASP A 132 19.44 -7.21 -2.68
N PRO A 133 20.05 -8.05 -1.82
CA PRO A 133 19.40 -8.57 -0.61
C PRO A 133 18.86 -7.48 0.33
N THR A 134 19.32 -6.24 0.17
CA THR A 134 18.90 -5.10 0.98
C THR A 134 17.42 -4.77 0.75
N VAL A 135 16.64 -4.93 1.82
CA VAL A 135 15.29 -4.38 1.90
C VAL A 135 15.42 -2.90 2.21
N TRP A 136 14.72 -2.05 1.48
CA TRP A 136 14.65 -0.62 1.75
C TRP A 136 13.33 -0.27 2.43
N ARG A 137 13.39 0.60 3.45
CA ARG A 137 12.23 1.15 4.13
C ARG A 137 12.05 2.60 3.72
N ALA A 138 10.92 2.90 3.08
CA ALA A 138 10.41 4.25 2.95
C ALA A 138 9.54 4.57 4.16
N ALA A 139 9.88 5.64 4.89
CA ALA A 139 9.15 6.12 6.06
C ALA A 139 8.55 7.50 5.77
N ALA A 140 7.23 7.66 5.94
CA ALA A 140 6.56 8.95 5.95
C ALA A 140 6.15 9.28 7.38
N ARG A 141 6.57 10.44 7.89
CA ARG A 141 6.35 10.85 9.29
C ARG A 141 5.81 12.27 9.36
N ALA A 142 4.77 12.49 10.16
CA ALA A 142 4.21 13.80 10.41
C ALA A 142 3.77 13.90 11.88
N GLU A 143 3.68 15.12 12.38
CA GLU A 143 3.22 15.41 13.75
C GLU A 143 1.99 16.32 13.66
N THR A 144 0.99 16.09 14.50
CA THR A 144 -0.16 16.99 14.55
C THR A 144 0.18 18.25 15.33
N ALA A 145 -0.38 19.39 14.90
CA ALA A 145 -0.27 20.65 15.61
C ALA A 145 -1.07 20.57 16.91
N GLY A 146 -0.38 20.21 18.01
CA GLY A 146 -0.91 20.32 19.37
C GLY A 146 -0.71 21.74 19.90
N GLY A 147 -1.78 22.42 20.31
CA GLY A 147 -1.69 23.76 20.90
C GLY A 147 -1.62 23.74 22.43
N GLU A 148 -0.61 24.37 23.04
CA GLU A 148 -0.44 24.38 24.51
C GLU A 148 -1.56 25.12 25.27
N ALA A 149 -2.24 26.09 24.64
CA ALA A 149 -3.14 27.03 25.33
C ALA A 149 -4.60 27.02 24.83
N THR A 150 -5.20 25.85 24.57
CA THR A 150 -6.61 25.79 24.15
C THR A 150 -7.56 25.65 25.34
N THR A 151 -8.57 26.50 25.46
CA THR A 151 -9.66 26.42 26.47
C THR A 151 -10.97 25.89 25.87
N GLY A 152 -11.87 25.36 26.72
CA GLY A 152 -13.22 24.90 26.36
C GLY A 152 -13.42 23.37 26.37
N ALA A 153 -14.68 22.92 26.35
CA ALA A 153 -15.09 21.51 26.57
C ALA A 153 -14.59 20.48 25.52
N LEU A 154 -13.94 20.94 24.44
CA LEU A 154 -13.40 20.09 23.36
C LEU A 154 -11.91 20.39 23.09
N SER A 155 -11.20 20.98 24.06
CA SER A 155 -9.77 21.33 23.91
C SER A 155 -8.89 20.12 23.65
N ASP A 156 -9.29 18.93 24.10
CA ASP A 156 -8.44 17.74 24.04
C ASP A 156 -8.13 17.35 22.58
N PHE A 157 -9.08 17.54 21.66
CA PHE A 157 -8.87 17.32 20.22
C PHE A 157 -7.84 18.26 19.58
N ASP A 158 -7.59 19.42 20.20
CA ASP A 158 -6.62 20.42 19.72
C ASP A 158 -5.27 20.33 20.44
N ARG A 159 -5.22 19.69 21.62
CA ARG A 159 -3.99 19.53 22.42
C ARG A 159 -3.19 18.29 22.06
N LEU A 160 -3.86 17.25 21.55
CA LEU A 160 -3.23 15.98 21.25
C LEU A 160 -2.21 16.13 20.11
N GLY A 161 -0.94 16.28 20.49
CA GLY A 161 0.22 16.14 19.61
C GLY A 161 0.47 14.65 19.34
N LEU A 162 -0.03 14.17 18.21
CA LEU A 162 0.10 12.80 17.75
C LEU A 162 1.22 12.72 16.71
N ARG A 163 2.05 11.69 16.84
CA ARG A 163 3.03 11.35 15.81
C ARG A 163 2.44 10.30 14.87
N LEU A 164 2.21 10.69 13.62
CA LEU A 164 1.77 9.82 12.54
C LEU A 164 3.01 9.27 11.83
N SER A 165 3.07 7.95 11.69
CA SER A 165 4.18 7.28 11.01
C SER A 165 3.66 6.13 10.15
N ARG A 166 4.13 6.07 8.91
CA ARG A 166 3.82 5.03 7.93
C ARG A 166 5.10 4.56 7.28
N HIS A 167 5.16 3.25 7.00
CA HIS A 167 6.33 2.64 6.43
C HIS A 167 5.93 1.69 5.31
N THR A 168 6.74 1.64 4.26
CA THR A 168 6.68 0.65 3.19
C THR A 168 8.06 0.05 3.03
N ALA A 169 8.13 -1.28 3.04
CA ALA A 169 9.36 -2.02 2.80
C ALA A 169 9.32 -2.60 1.38
N ILE A 170 10.41 -2.46 0.64
CA ILE A 170 10.55 -2.97 -0.73
C ILE A 170 11.94 -3.52 -0.94
N LEU A 171 12.06 -4.61 -1.70
CA LEU A 171 13.35 -5.08 -2.19
C LEU A 171 13.72 -4.25 -3.43
N ARG A 172 14.96 -3.77 -3.47
CA ARG A 172 15.48 -3.10 -4.66
C ARG A 172 16.16 -4.13 -5.54
N GLY A 173 15.70 -4.26 -6.78
CA GLY A 173 16.31 -5.17 -7.72
C GLY A 173 16.04 -4.85 -9.17
N ASP A 174 16.95 -5.33 -10.01
CA ASP A 174 16.87 -5.23 -11.47
C ASP A 174 15.85 -6.24 -12.06
N GLY A 175 15.19 -7.03 -11.21
CA GLY A 175 14.17 -8.01 -11.57
C GLY A 175 12.85 -7.38 -11.97
N ALA A 176 12.72 -6.05 -11.83
CA ALA A 176 11.71 -5.27 -12.51
C ALA A 176 12.16 -5.08 -13.97
N ALA A 177 11.78 -6.02 -14.83
CA ALA A 177 12.00 -5.90 -16.25
C ALA A 177 11.33 -4.63 -16.81
N ALA A 178 12.03 -3.92 -17.71
CA ALA A 178 11.51 -2.70 -18.32
C ALA A 178 10.30 -2.93 -19.25
N GLY A 179 10.01 -4.20 -19.55
CA GLY A 179 8.86 -4.67 -20.31
C GLY A 179 8.94 -6.17 -20.56
N ASP A 180 8.03 -6.68 -21.38
CA ASP A 180 7.90 -8.12 -21.65
C ASP A 180 9.16 -8.70 -22.31
N ALA A 181 9.76 -8.01 -23.29
CA ALA A 181 10.96 -8.49 -23.97
C ALA A 181 12.16 -8.66 -23.00
N ASP A 182 12.29 -7.76 -22.03
CA ASP A 182 13.34 -7.84 -21.00
C ASP A 182 13.03 -8.96 -20.00
N THR A 183 11.76 -9.14 -19.63
CA THR A 183 11.29 -10.28 -18.81
C THR A 183 11.63 -11.61 -19.49
N GLN A 184 11.34 -11.71 -20.78
CA GLN A 184 11.61 -12.90 -21.59
C GLN A 184 13.10 -13.17 -21.69
N SER A 185 13.93 -12.13 -21.91
CA SER A 185 15.38 -12.28 -21.96
C SER A 185 15.95 -12.78 -20.62
N ILE A 186 15.48 -12.24 -19.49
CA ILE A 186 15.89 -12.68 -18.15
C ILE A 186 15.47 -14.13 -17.91
N LEU A 187 14.22 -14.48 -18.20
CA LEU A 187 13.70 -15.83 -17.98
C LEU A 187 14.37 -16.86 -18.89
N ALA A 188 14.50 -16.57 -20.19
CA ALA A 188 15.17 -17.44 -21.16
C ALA A 188 16.64 -17.65 -20.82
N GLY A 189 17.29 -16.66 -20.21
CA GLY A 189 18.68 -16.69 -19.80
C GLY A 189 18.94 -17.39 -18.46
N SER A 190 17.91 -17.73 -17.68
CA SER A 190 18.04 -18.37 -16.36
C SER A 190 18.01 -19.89 -16.48
N PRO A 191 19.15 -20.60 -16.31
CA PRO A 191 19.20 -22.05 -16.39
C PRO A 191 18.33 -22.72 -15.33
N GLY A 192 18.47 -22.28 -14.07
CA GLY A 192 17.79 -22.87 -12.93
C GLY A 192 16.29 -22.58 -12.90
N ALA A 193 15.85 -21.42 -13.40
CA ALA A 193 14.42 -21.10 -13.42
C ALA A 193 13.68 -21.66 -14.64
N TRP A 194 14.32 -21.72 -15.82
CA TRP A 194 13.61 -22.05 -17.05
C TRP A 194 14.42 -22.76 -18.14
N ALA A 195 15.62 -22.29 -18.46
CA ALA A 195 16.30 -22.68 -19.71
C ALA A 195 16.62 -24.19 -19.78
N ASP A 196 17.03 -24.79 -18.65
CA ASP A 196 17.35 -26.21 -18.59
C ASP A 196 16.10 -27.08 -18.72
N ALA A 197 15.02 -26.72 -18.02
CA ALA A 197 13.74 -27.40 -18.13
C ALA A 197 13.17 -27.30 -19.56
N ALA A 198 13.29 -26.13 -20.19
CA ALA A 198 12.88 -25.92 -21.58
C ALA A 198 13.75 -26.73 -22.55
N ALA A 199 15.07 -26.83 -22.34
CA ALA A 199 15.95 -27.65 -23.15
C ALA A 199 15.64 -29.16 -23.01
N ALA A 200 15.40 -29.63 -21.78
CA ALA A 200 15.03 -31.03 -21.51
C ALA A 200 13.67 -31.40 -22.13
N SER A 201 12.67 -30.52 -22.03
CA SER A 201 11.37 -30.71 -22.65
C SER A 201 11.48 -30.77 -24.19
N ARG A 202 12.26 -29.86 -24.78
CA ARG A 202 12.50 -29.84 -26.23
C ARG A 202 13.20 -31.09 -26.72
N SER A 203 14.25 -31.56 -26.03
CA SER A 203 14.98 -32.76 -26.44
C SER A 203 14.10 -34.01 -26.34
N ALA A 204 13.31 -34.14 -25.26
CA ALA A 204 12.33 -35.21 -25.12
C ALA A 204 11.27 -35.17 -26.23
N GLY A 205 10.71 -33.99 -26.51
CA GLY A 205 9.72 -33.78 -27.57
C GLY A 205 10.23 -34.12 -28.97
N GLN A 206 11.45 -33.69 -29.31
CA GLN A 206 12.10 -34.02 -30.58
C GLN A 206 12.34 -35.53 -30.73
N SER A 207 12.70 -36.21 -29.63
CA SER A 207 12.87 -37.67 -29.66
C SER A 207 11.56 -38.41 -29.97
N VAL A 208 10.43 -37.92 -29.44
CA VAL A 208 9.10 -38.47 -29.69
C VAL A 208 8.64 -38.18 -31.12
N LEU A 209 8.82 -36.95 -31.60
CA LEU A 209 8.55 -36.57 -32.99
C LEU A 209 9.32 -37.45 -33.98
N GLY A 210 10.59 -37.73 -33.71
CA GLY A 210 11.39 -38.62 -34.55
C GLY A 210 10.77 -40.02 -34.71
N ARG A 211 10.10 -40.52 -33.67
CA ARG A 211 9.45 -41.85 -33.66
C ARG A 211 8.04 -41.81 -34.25
N LEU A 212 7.30 -40.72 -34.05
CA LEU A 212 5.88 -40.61 -34.43
C LEU A 212 5.64 -39.92 -35.78
N ARG A 213 6.66 -39.32 -36.40
CA ARG A 213 6.55 -38.59 -37.69
C ARG A 213 5.77 -39.35 -38.76
N GLY A 214 6.02 -40.65 -38.92
CA GLY A 214 5.34 -41.47 -39.92
C GLY A 214 3.84 -41.65 -39.61
N VAL A 215 3.48 -41.75 -38.34
CA VAL A 215 2.09 -41.84 -37.89
C VAL A 215 1.41 -40.49 -38.06
N ASP A 216 1.98 -39.41 -37.52
CA ASP A 216 1.39 -38.07 -37.55
C ASP A 216 1.23 -37.50 -38.97
N ALA A 217 2.13 -37.84 -39.89
CA ALA A 217 2.04 -37.43 -41.28
C ALA A 217 0.76 -37.96 -41.96
N ALA A 218 0.30 -39.16 -41.60
CA ALA A 218 -0.93 -39.74 -42.13
C ALA A 218 -2.20 -38.99 -41.65
N TRP A 219 -2.10 -38.26 -40.53
CA TRP A 219 -3.21 -37.51 -39.93
C TRP A 219 -3.13 -35.99 -40.17
N GLY A 220 -2.12 -35.51 -40.90
CA GLY A 220 -1.96 -34.08 -41.21
C GLY A 220 -1.79 -33.18 -39.99
N ARG A 221 -1.30 -33.71 -38.86
CA ARG A 221 -1.11 -32.90 -37.64
C ARG A 221 0.04 -31.90 -37.82
N ALA A 222 -0.18 -30.66 -37.38
CA ALA A 222 0.86 -29.65 -37.33
C ALA A 222 1.99 -30.10 -36.39
N SER A 223 3.23 -29.72 -36.73
CA SER A 223 4.37 -29.98 -35.85
C SER A 223 4.19 -29.19 -34.54
N PRO A 224 4.52 -29.80 -33.38
CA PRO A 224 4.55 -29.09 -32.12
C PRO A 224 5.46 -27.87 -32.20
N ASP A 225 4.98 -26.77 -31.62
CA ASP A 225 5.74 -25.56 -31.42
C ASP A 225 6.44 -25.65 -30.06
N TRP A 226 7.72 -25.34 -30.06
CA TRP A 226 8.59 -25.42 -28.89
C TRP A 226 8.95 -24.06 -28.33
N ASP A 227 8.38 -23.00 -28.90
CA ASP A 227 8.53 -21.65 -28.40
C ASP A 227 7.58 -21.41 -27.22
N TRP A 228 8.07 -21.78 -26.05
CA TRP A 228 7.31 -21.64 -24.81
C TRP A 228 7.26 -20.20 -24.31
N ILE A 229 8.15 -19.31 -24.77
CA ILE A 229 8.30 -17.95 -24.26
C ILE A 229 7.59 -16.93 -25.16
N ASP A 230 7.77 -17.00 -26.47
CA ASP A 230 7.19 -15.98 -27.37
C ASP A 230 5.68 -16.15 -27.51
N ARG A 231 5.13 -17.34 -27.27
CA ARG A 231 3.67 -17.55 -27.25
C ARG A 231 2.92 -16.75 -26.19
N TRP A 232 3.60 -16.28 -25.15
CA TRP A 232 2.98 -15.48 -24.10
C TRP A 232 2.86 -14.00 -24.49
N THR A 233 3.59 -13.54 -25.52
CA THR A 233 3.56 -12.13 -25.98
C THR A 233 2.19 -11.67 -26.47
N SER A 234 1.42 -12.55 -27.13
CA SER A 234 0.12 -12.18 -27.70
C SER A 234 -1.01 -12.06 -26.68
N SER A 235 -0.77 -12.47 -25.43
CA SER A 235 -1.77 -12.48 -24.35
C SER A 235 -1.71 -11.24 -23.47
N VAL A 236 -0.72 -10.38 -23.66
CA VAL A 236 -0.55 -9.15 -22.87
C VAL A 236 -1.18 -7.96 -23.62
N PRO A 237 -2.11 -7.21 -23.00
CA PRO A 237 -2.71 -6.05 -23.65
C PRO A 237 -1.63 -5.07 -24.12
N ARG A 238 -1.71 -4.64 -25.39
CA ARG A 238 -0.75 -3.72 -26.05
C ARG A 238 -0.28 -2.51 -25.21
N PRO A 239 -1.09 -1.89 -24.33
CA PRO A 239 -0.63 -0.80 -23.48
C PRO A 239 0.53 -1.16 -22.55
N HIS A 240 0.70 -2.44 -22.18
CA HIS A 240 1.78 -2.90 -21.29
C HIS A 240 3.07 -3.26 -22.04
N LEU A 241 3.06 -3.25 -23.38
CA LEU A 241 4.24 -3.55 -24.23
C LEU A 241 5.12 -2.33 -24.50
N GLN A 242 4.69 -1.13 -24.09
CA GLN A 242 5.48 0.10 -24.25
C GLN A 242 6.32 0.31 -22.98
N PRO A 243 7.64 0.56 -23.08
CA PRO A 243 8.40 1.01 -21.93
C PRO A 243 7.75 2.27 -21.38
N TRP A 244 7.56 2.33 -20.05
CA TRP A 244 6.97 3.48 -19.38
C TRP A 244 7.74 4.75 -19.78
N ARG A 245 7.12 5.60 -20.60
CA ARG A 245 7.64 6.95 -20.86
C ARG A 245 7.14 7.83 -19.71
N GLN A 246 8.07 8.44 -18.98
CA GLN A 246 7.75 9.40 -17.93
C GLN A 246 6.78 10.47 -18.47
N PRO A 247 5.78 10.89 -17.67
CA PRO A 247 5.00 12.09 -17.96
C PRO A 247 5.85 13.37 -17.87
#